data_AF-A0A1Z8LFE9-F1
#
_entry.id   AF-A0A1Z8LFE9-F1
#
_cell.length_a   1.000
_cell.length_b   1.000
_cell.length_c   1.000
_cell.angle_alpha   90.00
_cell.angle_beta   90.00
_cell.angle_gamma   90.00
#
_symmetry.space_group_name_H-M   'P 1'
#
loop_
_entity.id
_entity.type
_entity.pdbx_description
1 polymer ?
#
loop_
_entity_poly.entity_id
_entity_poly.type
_entity_poly.pdbx_seq_one_letter_code
_entity_poly.pdbx_strand_id
1 'polypeptide(L)'
;MDKIELTVHEFMTVMGTLDEKFGGRQSAAPESIYSAWHEQWRALDSRLEKLGLMERADMLFDGKVAINALSEKHFRELIKVVQGRLTFNQQLIDEGDEDGDVEELEVWESRLGELQAMHDSVGWQNQD
;
A
#
# COMPACT_ATOMS: atom_id res chain seq x y z
N MET A 1 -11.14 -8.02 -14.44
CA MET A 1 -10.54 -7.14 -13.42
C MET A 1 -9.23 -7.77 -13.04
N ASP A 2 -8.11 -7.14 -13.39
CA ASP A 2 -6.81 -7.62 -12.92
C ASP A 2 -6.78 -7.46 -11.41
N LYS A 3 -6.43 -8.55 -10.72
CA LYS A 3 -6.26 -8.52 -9.27
C LYS A 3 -4.96 -7.79 -8.98
N ILE A 4 -5.02 -6.75 -8.15
CA ILE A 4 -3.80 -6.18 -7.59
C ILE A 4 -3.36 -7.10 -6.46
N GLU A 5 -2.09 -7.45 -6.47
CA GLU A 5 -1.44 -8.17 -5.40
C GLU A 5 -0.33 -7.31 -4.81
N LEU A 6 -0.45 -7.00 -3.53
CA LEU A 6 0.57 -6.29 -2.76
C LEU A 6 1.31 -7.29 -1.89
N THR A 7 2.57 -7.04 -1.57
CA THR A 7 3.20 -7.70 -0.41
C THR A 7 2.47 -7.30 0.86
N VAL A 8 2.61 -8.10 1.91
CA VAL A 8 2.10 -7.73 3.23
C VAL A 8 2.77 -6.45 3.70
N HIS A 9 4.08 -6.28 3.49
CA HIS A 9 4.79 -5.02 3.76
C HIS A 9 4.13 -3.82 3.08
N GLU A 10 3.95 -3.87 1.75
CA GLU A 10 3.35 -2.77 0.99
C GLU A 10 1.93 -2.45 1.48
N PHE A 11 1.11 -3.47 1.70
CA PHE A 11 -0.27 -3.29 2.16
C PHE A 11 -0.32 -2.68 3.57
N MET A 12 0.52 -3.16 4.50
CA MET A 12 0.60 -2.62 5.85
C MET A 12 1.08 -1.17 5.84
N THR A 13 2.08 -0.84 5.03
CA THR A 13 2.62 0.53 4.91
C THR A 13 1.62 1.50 4.29
N VAL A 14 0.88 1.09 3.25
CA VAL A 14 -0.20 1.89 2.66
C VAL A 14 -1.28 2.17 3.70
N MET A 15 -1.74 1.15 4.42
CA MET A 15 -2.80 1.30 5.40
C MET A 15 -2.37 2.13 6.62
N GLY A 16 -1.13 1.95 7.10
CA GLY A 16 -0.56 2.79 8.17
C GLY A 16 -0.46 4.27 7.75
N THR A 17 0.02 4.54 6.53
CA THR A 17 0.11 5.91 5.99
C THR A 17 -1.28 6.57 5.93
N LEU A 18 -2.31 5.82 5.54
CA LEU A 18 -3.68 6.34 5.49
C LEU A 18 -4.28 6.52 6.89
N ASP A 19 -3.99 5.61 7.82
CA ASP A 19 -4.42 5.73 9.21
C ASP A 19 -3.90 7.02 9.85
N GLU A 20 -2.61 7.29 9.70
CA GLU A 20 -1.97 8.53 10.15
C GLU A 20 -2.60 9.76 9.50
N LYS A 21 -2.79 9.71 8.17
CA LYS A 21 -3.38 10.81 7.41
C LYS A 21 -4.81 11.14 7.84
N PHE A 22 -5.62 10.13 8.12
CA PHE A 22 -7.02 10.32 8.52
C PHE A 22 -7.19 10.49 10.04
N GLY A 23 -6.22 10.11 10.86
CA GLY A 23 -6.38 10.04 12.31
C GLY A 23 -7.35 8.93 12.73
N GLY A 24 -7.34 7.82 11.99
CA GLY A 24 -8.20 6.65 12.22
C GLY A 24 -9.48 6.58 11.36
N ARG A 25 -10.13 5.41 11.41
CA ARG A 25 -11.26 5.02 10.54
C ARG A 25 -12.44 5.97 10.53
N GLN A 26 -12.82 6.52 11.67
CA GLN A 26 -13.99 7.37 11.85
C GLN A 26 -13.93 8.68 11.03
N SER A 27 -12.73 9.13 10.68
CA SER A 27 -12.50 10.37 9.96
C SER A 27 -12.40 10.17 8.45
N ALA A 28 -12.35 8.93 7.98
CA ALA A 28 -12.16 8.61 6.57
C ALA A 28 -13.49 8.48 5.82
N ALA A 29 -13.52 9.04 4.61
CA ALA A 29 -14.69 8.96 3.73
C ALA A 29 -15.01 7.49 3.39
N PRO A 30 -16.29 7.03 3.46
CA PRO A 30 -16.66 5.63 3.30
C PRO A 30 -16.15 4.96 2.02
N GLU A 31 -15.95 5.75 0.97
CA GLU A 31 -15.51 5.33 -0.36
C GLU A 31 -13.99 5.45 -0.59
N SER A 32 -13.21 5.71 0.47
CA SER A 32 -11.74 5.65 0.42
C SER A 32 -11.23 4.20 0.45
N ILE A 33 -10.03 3.96 -0.10
CA ILE A 33 -9.39 2.65 0.02
C ILE A 33 -9.13 2.25 1.45
N TYR A 34 -8.80 3.23 2.32
CA TYR A 34 -8.61 2.97 3.73
C TYR A 34 -9.90 2.41 4.36
N SER A 35 -11.05 3.00 4.01
CA SER A 35 -12.35 2.50 4.45
C SER A 35 -12.67 1.11 3.93
N ALA A 36 -12.37 0.86 2.64
CA ALA A 36 -12.64 -0.41 1.98
C ALA A 36 -11.74 -1.55 2.51
N TRP A 37 -10.50 -1.25 2.88
CA TRP A 37 -9.51 -2.25 3.28
C TRP A 37 -9.32 -2.36 4.79
N HIS A 38 -9.95 -1.49 5.59
CA HIS A 38 -9.74 -1.42 7.03
C HIS A 38 -9.93 -2.77 7.75
N GLU A 39 -11.00 -3.50 7.45
CA GLU A 39 -11.25 -4.80 8.11
C GLU A 39 -10.16 -5.84 7.78
N GLN A 40 -9.74 -5.89 6.51
CA GLN A 40 -8.66 -6.77 6.05
C GLN A 40 -7.34 -6.39 6.73
N TRP A 41 -7.07 -5.09 6.85
CA TRP A 41 -5.90 -4.56 7.55
C TRP A 41 -5.87 -4.94 9.02
N ARG A 42 -6.94 -4.67 9.78
CA ARG A 42 -7.01 -5.04 11.21
C ARG A 42 -6.87 -6.56 11.42
N ALA A 43 -7.45 -7.36 10.53
CA ALA A 43 -7.33 -8.81 10.61
C ALA A 43 -5.90 -9.29 10.33
N LEU A 44 -5.20 -8.70 9.36
CA LEU A 44 -3.81 -9.02 9.05
C LEU A 44 -2.86 -8.54 10.15
N ASP A 45 -3.05 -7.32 10.65
CA ASP A 45 -2.32 -6.74 11.78
C ASP A 45 -2.35 -7.66 13.00
N SER A 46 -3.56 -8.08 13.42
CA SER A 46 -3.73 -9.02 14.53
C SER A 46 -3.12 -10.41 14.28
N ARG A 47 -2.96 -10.82 13.02
CA ARG A 47 -2.27 -12.08 12.67
C ARG A 47 -0.76 -11.90 12.79
N LEU A 48 -0.21 -10.79 12.30
CA LEU A 48 1.22 -10.49 12.37
C LEU A 48 1.70 -10.36 13.82
N GLU A 49 0.90 -9.76 14.72
CA GLU A 49 1.21 -9.65 16.15
C GLU A 49 1.38 -11.00 16.86
N LYS A 50 0.82 -12.07 16.31
CA LYS A 50 0.87 -13.42 16.91
C LYS A 50 2.07 -14.24 16.43
N LEU A 51 2.79 -13.77 15.43
CA LEU A 51 3.93 -14.47 14.84
C LEU A 51 5.21 -14.22 15.63
N GLY A 52 6.13 -15.19 15.59
CA GLY A 52 7.51 -14.95 16.02
C GLY A 52 8.21 -13.92 15.12
N LEU A 53 9.32 -13.35 15.60
CA LEU A 53 10.03 -12.27 14.93
C LEU A 53 10.47 -12.64 13.50
N MET A 54 11.01 -13.85 13.32
CA MET A 54 11.40 -14.37 12.00
C MET A 54 10.20 -14.65 11.11
N GLU A 55 9.17 -15.33 11.62
CA GLU A 55 7.95 -15.63 10.84
C GLU A 55 7.23 -14.36 10.41
N ARG A 56 7.28 -13.31 11.24
CA ARG A 56 6.74 -11.99 10.90
C ARG A 56 7.53 -11.35 9.77
N ALA A 57 8.87 -11.40 9.82
CA ALA A 57 9.72 -10.89 8.75
C ALA A 57 9.44 -11.62 7.44
N ASP A 58 9.44 -12.96 7.45
CA ASP A 58 9.10 -13.78 6.28
C ASP A 58 7.72 -13.41 5.72
N MET A 59 6.71 -13.27 6.58
CA MET A 59 5.37 -12.87 6.15
C MET A 59 5.33 -11.45 5.56
N LEU A 60 6.09 -10.49 6.10
CA LEU A 60 6.13 -9.13 5.58
C LEU A 60 6.70 -9.07 4.16
N PHE A 61 7.78 -9.81 3.90
CA PHE A 61 8.48 -9.78 2.61
C PHE A 61 7.88 -10.74 1.57
N ASP A 62 7.55 -11.98 1.96
CA ASP A 62 7.07 -13.02 1.04
C ASP A 62 5.55 -13.10 0.97
N GLY A 63 4.86 -12.69 2.04
CA GLY A 63 3.41 -12.74 2.11
C GLY A 63 2.77 -11.81 1.09
N LYS A 64 1.66 -12.27 0.51
CA LYS A 64 0.89 -11.52 -0.48
C LYS A 64 -0.53 -11.26 -0.01
N VAL A 65 -1.02 -10.07 -0.30
CA VAL A 65 -2.38 -9.62 -0.01
C VAL A 65 -3.09 -9.39 -1.33
N ALA A 66 -4.04 -10.27 -1.63
CA ALA A 66 -4.93 -10.09 -2.76
C ALA A 66 -5.91 -8.94 -2.45
N ILE A 67 -5.86 -7.89 -3.27
CA ILE A 67 -6.77 -6.76 -3.18
C ILE A 67 -7.88 -6.99 -4.20
N ASN A 68 -9.00 -7.50 -3.70
CA ASN A 68 -10.18 -7.71 -4.53
C ASN A 68 -10.96 -6.40 -4.69
N ALA A 69 -11.55 -6.20 -5.87
CA ALA A 69 -12.53 -5.17 -6.17
C ALA A 69 -12.08 -3.73 -5.86
N LEU A 70 -11.33 -3.15 -6.80
CA LEU A 70 -11.00 -1.72 -6.78
C LEU A 70 -11.84 -0.98 -7.80
N SER A 71 -12.60 0.00 -7.34
CA SER A 71 -13.12 1.03 -8.24
C SER A 71 -11.94 1.83 -8.81
N GLU A 72 -12.16 2.55 -9.92
CA GLU A 72 -11.14 3.45 -10.45
C GLU A 72 -10.71 4.50 -9.41
N LYS A 73 -11.66 5.00 -8.59
CA LYS A 73 -11.37 5.91 -7.48
C LYS A 73 -10.39 5.29 -6.48
N HIS A 74 -10.62 4.02 -6.11
CA HIS A 74 -9.71 3.29 -5.22
C HIS A 74 -8.32 3.13 -5.85
N PHE A 75 -8.27 2.76 -7.13
CA PHE A 75 -7.01 2.60 -7.86
C PHE A 75 -6.20 3.91 -7.90
N ARG A 76 -6.85 5.02 -8.22
CA ARG A 76 -6.23 6.35 -8.24
C ARG A 76 -5.77 6.80 -6.85
N GLU A 77 -6.49 6.44 -5.80
CA GLU A 77 -6.07 6.73 -4.43
C GLU A 77 -4.84 5.92 -4.05
N LEU A 78 -4.77 4.64 -4.43
CA LEU A 78 -3.58 3.80 -4.21
C LEU A 78 -2.34 4.41 -4.88
N ILE A 79 -2.44 4.80 -6.17
CA ILE A 79 -1.33 5.48 -6.87
C ILE A 79 -0.85 6.69 -6.07
N LYS A 80 -1.77 7.53 -5.58
CA LYS A 80 -1.40 8.74 -4.82
C LYS A 80 -0.67 8.41 -3.52
N VAL A 81 -1.06 7.34 -2.82
CA VAL A 81 -0.36 6.92 -1.60
C VAL A 81 1.05 6.44 -1.93
N VAL A 82 1.22 5.64 -2.98
CA VAL A 82 2.53 5.15 -3.44
C VAL A 82 3.44 6.31 -3.87
N GLN A 83 2.91 7.29 -4.60
CA GLN A 83 3.65 8.51 -4.94
C GLN A 83 4.09 9.30 -3.69
N GLY A 84 3.23 9.36 -2.67
CA GLY A 84 3.56 9.94 -1.37
C GLY A 84 4.69 9.19 -0.67
N ARG A 85 4.69 7.85 -0.70
CA ARG A 85 5.77 7.03 -0.14
C ARG A 85 7.10 7.26 -0.84
N LEU A 86 7.11 7.38 -2.17
CA LEU A 86 8.31 7.71 -2.94
C LEU A 86 8.89 9.07 -2.51
N THR A 87 8.02 10.08 -2.41
CA THR A 87 8.46 11.43 -2.00
C THR A 87 9.04 11.41 -0.59
N PHE A 88 8.38 10.71 0.33
CA PHE A 88 8.83 10.59 1.72
C PHE A 88 10.17 9.84 1.84
N ASN A 89 10.30 8.68 1.17
CA ASN A 89 11.53 7.88 1.23
C ASN A 89 12.72 8.62 0.59
N GLN A 90 12.50 9.31 -0.54
CA GLN A 90 13.54 10.14 -1.15
C GLN A 90 13.98 11.26 -0.20
N GLN A 91 13.04 11.89 0.51
CA GLN A 91 13.36 12.93 1.49
C GLN A 91 14.25 12.38 2.62
N LEU A 92 13.95 11.20 3.17
CA LEU A 92 14.79 10.57 4.20
C LEU A 92 16.23 10.35 3.71
N ILE A 93 16.39 9.88 2.48
CA ILE A 93 17.70 9.68 1.86
C ILE A 93 18.44 11.01 1.68
N ASP A 94 17.76 12.03 1.15
CA ASP A 94 18.33 13.35 0.89
C ASP A 94 18.78 14.05 2.18
N GLU A 95 18.05 13.82 3.28
CA GLU A 95 18.34 14.37 4.61
C GLU A 95 19.40 13.55 5.37
N GLY A 96 19.79 12.37 4.85
CA GLY A 96 20.73 11.46 5.51
C GLY A 96 20.17 10.87 6.81
N ASP A 97 18.85 10.70 6.87
CA ASP A 97 18.14 10.10 8.00
C ASP A 97 18.53 8.62 8.16
N GLU A 98 18.51 8.10 9.40
CA GLU A 98 18.88 6.70 9.67
C GLU A 98 17.88 5.69 9.07
N ASP A 99 16.64 6.14 8.85
CA ASP A 99 15.58 5.37 8.20
C ASP A 99 15.60 5.50 6.67
N GLY A 100 16.53 6.29 6.11
CA GLY A 100 16.70 6.45 4.66
C GLY A 100 17.22 5.17 4.00
N ASP A 101 16.35 4.48 3.24
CA ASP A 101 16.67 3.21 2.58
C ASP A 101 16.42 3.28 1.06
N VAL A 102 17.48 3.07 0.29
CA VAL A 102 17.46 3.06 -1.18
C VAL A 102 16.73 1.82 -1.71
N GLU A 103 16.85 0.67 -1.05
CA GLU A 103 16.17 -0.56 -1.48
C GLU A 103 14.65 -0.40 -1.33
N GLU A 104 14.20 0.22 -0.23
CA GLU A 104 12.78 0.56 -0.03
C GLU A 104 12.29 1.54 -1.09
N LEU A 105 13.09 2.55 -1.47
CA LEU A 105 12.74 3.47 -2.56
C LEU A 105 12.54 2.71 -3.88
N GLU A 106 13.47 1.84 -4.26
CA GLU A 106 13.40 1.02 -5.49
C GLU A 106 12.14 0.13 -5.52
N VAL A 107 11.77 -0.46 -4.37
CA VAL A 107 10.53 -1.25 -4.24
C VAL A 107 9.31 -0.41 -4.61
N TRP A 108 9.20 0.81 -4.06
CA TRP A 108 8.06 1.69 -4.37
C TRP A 108 8.09 2.24 -5.80
N GLU A 109 9.26 2.42 -6.40
CA GLU A 109 9.39 2.87 -7.79
C GLU A 109 8.86 1.77 -8.74
N SER A 110 9.28 0.52 -8.50
CA SER A 110 8.78 -0.64 -9.22
C SER A 110 7.26 -0.76 -9.07
N ARG A 111 6.75 -0.64 -7.83
CA ARG A 111 5.32 -0.69 -7.56
C ARG A 111 4.54 0.41 -8.28
N LEU A 112 5.05 1.64 -8.32
CA LEU A 112 4.40 2.73 -9.05
C LEU A 112 4.36 2.42 -10.56
N GLY A 113 5.48 1.93 -11.12
CA GLY A 113 5.55 1.55 -12.52
C GLY A 113 4.53 0.47 -12.90
N GLU A 114 4.39 -0.56 -12.08
CA GLU A 114 3.37 -1.60 -12.25
C GLU A 114 1.95 -1.02 -12.22
N LEU A 115 1.63 -0.20 -11.22
CA LEU A 115 0.31 0.42 -11.08
C LEU A 115 -0.02 1.35 -12.26
N GLN A 116 0.96 2.12 -12.74
CA GLN A 116 0.78 2.99 -13.91
C GLN A 116 0.55 2.17 -15.19
N ALA A 117 1.35 1.13 -15.42
CA ALA A 117 1.17 0.24 -16.56
C ALA A 117 -0.22 -0.44 -16.54
N MET A 118 -0.69 -0.84 -15.35
CA MET A 118 -2.05 -1.37 -15.18
C MET A 118 -3.12 -0.32 -15.50
N HIS A 119 -3.00 0.89 -14.97
CA HIS A 119 -3.95 1.99 -15.25
C HIS A 119 -4.04 2.34 -16.74
N ASP A 120 -2.91 2.33 -17.44
CA ASP A 120 -2.84 2.70 -18.85
C ASP A 120 -3.25 1.56 -19.79
N SER A 121 -3.45 0.36 -19.24
CA SER A 121 -4.03 -0.75 -19.98
C SER A 121 -5.51 -0.50 -20.30
N VAL A 122 -5.92 -0.87 -21.52
CA VAL A 122 -7.28 -0.65 -22.06
C VAL A 122 -8.38 -1.25 -21.17
N GLY A 123 -8.05 -2.23 -20.32
CA GLY A 123 -8.97 -2.88 -19.40
C GLY A 123 -9.41 -2.02 -18.22
N TRP A 124 -8.65 -0.99 -17.82
CA TRP A 124 -8.96 -0.13 -16.68
C TRP A 124 -9.69 1.16 -17.06
N GLN A 125 -9.40 1.74 -18.22
CA GLN A 125 -9.97 3.03 -18.66
C GLN A 125 -11.44 2.96 -19.13
N ASN A 126 -12.02 1.77 -19.26
CA ASN A 126 -13.38 1.56 -19.80
C ASN A 126 -14.36 0.96 -18.78
N GLN A 127 -14.11 1.16 -17.47
CA GLN A 127 -14.98 0.63 -16.41
C GLN A 127 -15.74 1.77 -15.71
N ASP A 128 -16.66 2.40 -16.46
CA ASP A 128 -17.75 3.22 -15.93
C ASP A 128 -18.97 2.35 -15.56
#